data_AF-A0A9W6YRZ1-F1
#
_entry.id   AF-A0A9W6YRZ1-F1
#
_cell.length_a   1.000
_cell.length_b   1.000
_cell.length_c   1.000
_cell.angle_alpha   90.00
_cell.angle_beta   90.00
_cell.angle_gamma   90.00
#
_symmetry.space_group_name_H-M   'P 1'
#
loop_
_entity.id
_entity.type
_entity.pdbx_description
1 polymer ?
#
loop_
_entity_poly.entity_id
_entity_poly.type
_entity_poly.pdbx_seq_one_letter_code
_entity_poly.pdbx_strand_id
1 'polypeptide(L)'
;MNSENTILDYLPYIDKHHITKEAEQVIRKRMDEEFQKIDTSTTHPLVSTKYPDIQQNENIKPCEKNIGDKYSSIMNESNEIDEQKLMIMASYSLQRESNLEVYTEMKNSIDGEWKIYNKQLDALRNKLDAEILLRKRKIDDLNIERKTESQQFKQIIDFLTDKWISKNKELVNIGVEYAKQELQKMENDTETN
;
A
#
# COMPACT_ATOMS: atom_id res chain seq x y z
N MET A 1 16.31 -0.59 -26.66
CA MET A 1 16.39 0.54 -25.71
C MET A 1 17.06 0.01 -24.47
N ASN A 2 18.32 0.36 -24.27
CA ASN A 2 19.06 0.00 -23.07
C ASN A 2 18.42 0.77 -21.92
N SER A 3 17.62 0.09 -21.10
CA SER A 3 17.28 0.60 -19.78
C SER A 3 18.59 0.63 -19.01
N GLU A 4 19.27 1.77 -19.03
CA GLU A 4 20.19 2.11 -17.96
C GLU A 4 19.37 1.93 -16.68
N ASN A 5 19.68 0.86 -15.93
CA ASN A 5 19.22 0.73 -14.56
C ASN A 5 19.88 1.89 -13.81
N THR A 6 19.27 3.08 -13.89
CA THR A 6 19.61 4.20 -13.04
C THR A 6 19.23 3.74 -11.65
N ILE A 7 20.22 3.18 -10.94
CA ILE A 7 20.05 2.74 -9.56
C ILE A 7 19.68 4.03 -8.80
N LEU A 8 18.41 4.10 -8.37
CA LEU A 8 17.89 5.23 -7.62
C LEU A 8 18.55 5.21 -6.23
N ASP A 9 19.60 6.00 -6.08
CA ASP A 9 20.38 6.09 -4.85
C ASP A 9 19.72 7.07 -3.87
N TYR A 10 18.57 6.64 -3.34
CA TYR A 10 17.86 7.35 -2.28
C TYR A 10 17.89 6.50 -1.01
N LEU A 11 18.40 7.05 0.10
CA LEU A 11 18.55 6.35 1.37
C LEU A 11 17.46 6.80 2.36
N PRO A 12 16.34 6.06 2.49
CA PRO A 12 15.15 6.55 3.18
C PRO A 12 15.33 6.81 4.68
N TYR A 13 16.33 6.19 5.30
CA TYR A 13 16.62 6.33 6.73
C TYR A 13 17.57 7.48 7.05
N ILE A 14 18.22 8.06 6.04
CA ILE A 14 19.22 9.14 6.21
C ILE A 14 18.65 10.43 5.64
N ASP A 15 18.21 10.37 4.38
CA ASP A 15 17.77 11.54 3.62
C ASP A 15 16.45 12.11 4.14
N LYS A 16 15.65 11.31 4.83
CA LYS A 16 14.36 11.72 5.42
C LYS A 16 14.51 12.83 6.46
N HIS A 17 15.67 12.98 7.09
CA HIS A 17 15.94 14.10 7.99
C HIS A 17 16.27 15.41 7.23
N HIS A 18 16.60 15.33 5.96
CA HIS A 18 17.01 16.45 5.12
C HIS A 18 15.90 16.95 4.19
N ILE A 19 14.85 16.14 3.95
CA ILE A 19 13.69 16.57 3.18
C ILE A 19 12.79 17.46 4.05
N THR A 20 12.90 18.76 3.84
CA THR A 20 11.98 19.75 4.43
C THR A 20 10.66 19.77 3.65
N LYS A 21 9.53 20.10 4.31
CA LYS A 21 8.21 20.22 3.64
C LYS A 21 8.24 21.15 2.41
N GLU A 22 9.08 22.19 2.46
CA GLU A 22 9.30 23.10 1.34
C GLU A 22 9.95 22.41 0.13
N ALA A 23 10.95 21.56 0.36
CA ALA A 23 11.57 20.76 -0.69
C ALA A 23 10.56 19.77 -1.31
N GLU A 24 9.68 19.16 -0.50
CA GLU A 24 8.60 18.30 -1.04
C GLU A 24 7.66 19.06 -1.96
N GLN A 25 7.31 20.31 -1.62
CA GLN A 25 6.45 21.14 -2.46
C GLN A 25 7.12 21.51 -3.79
N VAL A 26 8.41 21.83 -3.77
CA VAL A 26 9.19 22.09 -4.99
C VAL A 26 9.28 20.85 -5.87
N ILE A 27 9.56 19.69 -5.28
CA ILE A 27 9.61 18.41 -5.99
C ILE A 27 8.24 18.09 -6.60
N ARG A 28 7.14 18.26 -5.85
CA ARG A 28 5.77 18.07 -6.35
C ARG A 28 5.46 18.98 -7.54
N LYS A 29 5.76 20.28 -7.44
CA LYS A 29 5.56 21.21 -8.57
C LYS A 29 6.31 20.76 -9.83
N ARG A 30 7.58 20.34 -9.69
CA ARG A 30 8.34 19.79 -10.83
C ARG A 30 7.76 18.49 -11.36
N MET A 31 7.28 17.59 -10.50
CA MET A 31 6.59 16.39 -10.94
C MET A 31 5.33 16.74 -11.74
N ASP A 32 4.52 17.68 -11.26
CA ASP A 32 3.29 18.11 -11.93
C ASP A 32 3.60 18.76 -13.30
N GLU A 33 4.66 19.57 -13.38
CA GLU A 33 5.17 20.14 -14.64
C GLU A 33 5.61 19.05 -15.65
N GLU A 34 6.25 17.98 -15.19
CA GLU A 34 6.61 16.85 -16.04
C GLU A 34 5.39 16.00 -16.42
N PHE A 35 4.45 15.77 -15.50
CA PHE A 35 3.21 15.04 -15.77
C PHE A 35 2.33 15.75 -16.78
N GLN A 36 2.32 17.09 -16.81
CA GLN A 36 1.59 17.86 -17.83
C GLN A 36 2.13 17.65 -19.25
N LYS A 37 3.40 17.25 -19.40
CA LYS A 37 4.02 16.98 -20.71
C LYS A 37 3.73 15.56 -21.21
N ILE A 38 3.26 14.68 -20.33
CA ILE A 38 2.99 13.27 -20.62
C ILE A 38 1.48 13.08 -20.78
N ASP A 39 1.07 12.40 -21.84
CA ASP A 39 -0.33 12.07 -22.06
C ASP A 39 -0.81 10.99 -21.07
N THR A 40 -1.45 11.43 -19.98
CA THR A 40 -2.01 10.57 -18.93
C THR A 40 -3.20 9.73 -19.39
N SER A 41 -3.73 9.96 -20.59
CA SER A 41 -4.82 9.14 -21.14
C SER A 41 -4.33 7.75 -21.60
N THR A 42 -3.02 7.60 -21.82
CA THR A 42 -2.43 6.32 -22.22
C THR A 42 -2.13 5.46 -20.99
N THR A 43 -2.91 4.40 -20.80
CA THR A 43 -2.63 3.40 -19.76
C THR A 43 -1.33 2.68 -20.04
N HIS A 44 -0.51 2.49 -19.01
CA HIS A 44 0.75 1.76 -19.14
C HIS A 44 0.49 0.33 -19.67
N PRO A 45 1.22 -0.17 -20.67
CA PRO A 45 0.92 -1.43 -21.37
C PRO A 45 0.91 -2.68 -20.45
N LEU A 46 1.55 -2.61 -19.28
CA LEU A 46 1.53 -3.68 -18.27
C LEU A 46 0.25 -3.71 -17.40
N VAL A 47 -0.59 -2.66 -17.43
CA VAL A 47 -1.85 -2.63 -16.66
C VAL A 47 -2.85 -3.59 -17.29
N SER A 48 -3.02 -3.52 -18.61
CA SER A 48 -3.93 -4.38 -19.38
C SER A 48 -3.57 -5.87 -19.31
N THR A 49 -2.31 -6.22 -19.03
CA THR A 49 -1.87 -7.62 -18.95
C THR A 49 -2.05 -8.24 -17.56
N LYS A 50 -1.91 -7.47 -16.49
CA LYS A 50 -2.08 -7.95 -15.10
C LYS A 50 -3.51 -7.82 -14.58
N TYR A 51 -4.22 -6.81 -15.04
CA TYR A 51 -5.60 -6.52 -14.67
C TYR A 51 -6.41 -6.46 -15.95
N PRO A 52 -6.80 -7.62 -16.51
CA PRO A 52 -7.74 -7.61 -17.62
C PRO A 52 -8.99 -6.84 -17.17
N ASP A 53 -9.51 -5.97 -18.03
CA ASP A 53 -10.76 -5.28 -17.76
C ASP A 53 -11.78 -6.33 -17.36
N ILE A 54 -12.25 -6.23 -16.12
CA ILE A 54 -13.31 -7.08 -15.62
C ILE A 54 -14.47 -6.78 -16.55
N GLN A 55 -14.79 -7.72 -17.44
CA GLN A 55 -16.03 -7.68 -18.18
C GLN A 55 -17.11 -7.66 -17.10
N GLN A 56 -17.58 -6.45 -16.79
CA GLN A 56 -18.74 -6.29 -15.95
C GLN A 56 -19.81 -7.09 -16.68
N ASN A 57 -20.27 -8.17 -16.06
CA ASN A 57 -21.45 -8.86 -16.54
C ASN A 57 -22.59 -7.86 -16.43
N GLU A 58 -22.80 -7.03 -17.46
CA GLU A 58 -23.87 -6.03 -17.58
C GLU A 58 -25.26 -6.67 -17.48
N ASN A 59 -25.33 -8.01 -17.45
CA ASN A 59 -26.54 -8.80 -17.30
C ASN A 59 -27.01 -9.02 -15.85
N ILE A 60 -26.26 -8.61 -14.82
CA ILE A 60 -26.79 -8.65 -13.45
C ILE A 60 -27.57 -7.36 -13.19
N LYS A 61 -28.84 -7.35 -13.62
CA LYS A 61 -29.78 -6.31 -13.19
C LYS A 61 -29.85 -6.34 -11.65
N PRO A 62 -29.71 -5.20 -10.95
CA PRO A 62 -29.93 -5.16 -9.52
C PRO A 62 -31.34 -5.69 -9.23
N CYS A 63 -31.45 -6.65 -8.31
CA CYS A 63 -32.73 -7.17 -7.90
C CYS A 63 -33.45 -6.09 -7.07
N GLU A 64 -34.25 -5.25 -7.72
CA GLU A 64 -34.96 -4.11 -7.10
C GLU A 64 -36.09 -4.54 -6.13
N LYS A 65 -36.35 -5.84 -5.99
CA LYS A 65 -37.42 -6.35 -5.12
C LYS A 65 -36.84 -7.29 -4.05
N ASN A 66 -37.16 -7.02 -2.79
CA ASN A 66 -37.03 -7.99 -1.70
C ASN A 66 -38.00 -9.16 -1.97
N ILE A 67 -37.51 -10.20 -2.64
CA ILE A 67 -38.29 -11.42 -2.91
C ILE A 67 -38.75 -12.10 -1.60
N GLY A 68 -38.10 -11.78 -0.47
CA GLY A 68 -38.42 -12.32 0.86
C GLY A 68 -39.80 -11.95 1.40
N ASP A 69 -40.41 -10.86 0.95
CA ASP A 69 -41.70 -10.39 1.49
C ASP A 69 -42.93 -11.09 0.88
N LYS A 70 -42.72 -11.94 -0.14
CA LYS A 70 -43.83 -12.58 -0.86
C LYS A 70 -44.63 -13.57 0.01
N TYR A 71 -44.00 -14.12 1.04
CA TYR A 71 -44.60 -15.09 1.96
C TYR A 71 -44.78 -14.56 3.39
N SER A 72 -44.49 -13.27 3.63
CA SER A 72 -44.67 -12.65 4.94
C SER A 72 -46.10 -12.11 5.15
N SER A 73 -46.88 -11.93 4.07
CA SER A 73 -48.27 -11.48 4.12
C SER A 73 -49.22 -12.41 3.38
N ILE A 74 -50.34 -12.74 4.05
CA ILE A 74 -51.46 -13.52 3.50
C ILE A 74 -52.37 -12.64 2.63
N MET A 75 -52.25 -11.32 2.74
CA MET A 75 -53.09 -10.39 1.99
C MET A 75 -52.62 -10.25 0.54
N ASN A 76 -53.57 -10.05 -0.37
CA ASN A 76 -53.32 -9.61 -1.74
C ASN A 76 -53.17 -8.08 -1.81
N GLU A 77 -52.88 -7.55 -3.00
CA GLU A 77 -52.72 -6.10 -3.22
C GLU A 77 -54.01 -5.29 -2.95
N SER A 78 -55.16 -5.96 -2.93
CA SER A 78 -56.48 -5.40 -2.60
C SER A 78 -56.84 -5.52 -1.11
N ASN A 79 -55.90 -5.99 -0.27
CA ASN A 79 -56.07 -6.18 1.17
C ASN A 79 -57.11 -7.24 1.57
N GLU A 80 -57.37 -8.19 0.67
CA GLU A 80 -58.21 -9.37 0.90
C GLU A 80 -57.33 -10.61 1.11
N ILE A 81 -57.89 -11.63 1.79
CA ILE A 81 -57.19 -12.89 2.05
C ILE A 81 -56.99 -13.64 0.73
N ASP A 82 -55.73 -13.91 0.38
CA ASP A 82 -55.38 -14.77 -0.74
C ASP A 82 -55.38 -16.24 -0.28
N GLU A 83 -56.42 -16.97 -0.68
CA GLU A 83 -56.61 -18.38 -0.31
C GLU A 83 -55.44 -19.28 -0.80
N GLN A 84 -54.82 -18.95 -1.92
CA GLN A 84 -53.67 -19.70 -2.44
C GLN A 84 -52.43 -19.47 -1.57
N LYS A 85 -52.17 -18.21 -1.18
CA LYS A 85 -51.07 -17.91 -0.24
C LYS A 85 -51.32 -18.54 1.13
N LEU A 86 -52.56 -18.56 1.60
CA LEU A 86 -52.92 -19.19 2.87
C LEU A 86 -52.62 -20.69 2.84
N MET A 87 -53.00 -21.41 1.77
CA MET A 87 -52.68 -22.82 1.60
C MET A 87 -51.16 -23.08 1.51
N ILE A 88 -50.43 -22.24 0.80
CA ILE A 88 -48.96 -22.34 0.70
C ILE A 88 -48.32 -22.10 2.07
N MET A 89 -48.75 -21.10 2.82
CA MET A 89 -48.25 -20.81 4.15
C MET A 89 -48.55 -21.94 5.15
N ALA A 90 -49.74 -22.53 5.09
CA ALA A 90 -50.10 -23.68 5.90
C ALA A 90 -49.22 -24.90 5.58
N SER A 91 -48.98 -25.21 4.30
CA SER A 91 -48.10 -26.32 3.92
C SER A 91 -46.65 -26.10 4.36
N TYR A 92 -46.11 -24.88 4.22
CA TYR A 92 -44.79 -24.55 4.77
C TYR A 92 -44.75 -24.59 6.30
N SER A 93 -45.86 -24.29 6.99
CA SER A 93 -45.93 -24.36 8.45
C SER A 93 -45.87 -25.80 8.94
N LEU A 94 -46.58 -26.72 8.28
CA LEU A 94 -46.51 -28.16 8.55
C LEU A 94 -45.11 -28.74 8.24
N GLN A 95 -44.51 -28.35 7.11
CA GLN A 95 -43.14 -28.75 6.80
C GLN A 95 -42.14 -28.21 7.82
N ARG A 96 -42.31 -26.97 8.26
CA ARG A 96 -41.47 -26.37 9.31
C ARG A 96 -41.61 -27.12 10.63
N GLU A 97 -42.82 -27.51 11.02
CA GLU A 97 -43.06 -28.30 12.23
C GLU A 97 -42.31 -29.64 12.16
N SER A 98 -42.50 -30.40 11.07
CA SER A 98 -41.76 -31.66 10.86
C SER A 98 -40.24 -31.46 10.84
N ASN A 99 -39.74 -30.40 10.21
CA ASN A 99 -38.31 -30.08 10.21
C ASN A 99 -37.81 -29.71 11.61
N LEU A 100 -38.62 -29.03 12.42
CA LEU A 100 -38.27 -28.67 13.79
C LEU A 100 -38.24 -29.90 14.69
N GLU A 101 -39.16 -30.86 14.51
CA GLU A 101 -39.13 -32.14 15.22
C GLU A 101 -37.81 -32.88 14.95
N VAL A 102 -37.45 -33.06 13.68
CA VAL A 102 -36.17 -33.67 13.28
C VAL A 102 -34.98 -32.90 13.86
N TYR A 103 -35.03 -31.56 13.83
CA TYR A 103 -33.99 -30.73 14.44
C TYR A 103 -33.88 -30.96 15.95
N THR A 104 -35.00 -31.06 16.66
CA THR A 104 -34.99 -31.30 18.11
C THR A 104 -34.45 -32.68 18.47
N GLU A 105 -34.76 -33.71 17.68
CA GLU A 105 -34.22 -35.06 17.83
C GLU A 105 -32.71 -35.10 17.58
N MET A 106 -32.25 -34.40 16.54
CA MET A 106 -30.83 -34.36 16.15
C MET A 106 -30.02 -33.27 16.85
N LYS A 107 -30.62 -32.51 17.77
CA LYS A 107 -30.03 -31.31 18.37
C LYS A 107 -28.61 -31.51 18.88
N ASN A 108 -28.37 -32.61 19.61
CA ASN A 108 -27.04 -32.89 20.17
C ASN A 108 -25.98 -33.14 19.09
N SER A 109 -26.37 -33.76 17.97
CA SER A 109 -25.48 -33.98 16.81
C SER A 109 -25.14 -32.65 16.14
N ILE A 110 -26.16 -31.83 15.89
CA ILE A 110 -26.02 -30.51 15.26
C ILE A 110 -25.16 -29.58 16.14
N ASP A 111 -25.39 -29.56 17.45
CA ASP A 111 -24.57 -28.80 18.40
C ASP A 111 -23.11 -29.28 18.40
N GLY A 112 -22.89 -30.59 18.20
CA GLY A 112 -21.57 -31.19 18.04
C GLY A 112 -20.87 -30.71 16.77
N GLU A 113 -21.56 -30.78 15.63
CA GLU A 113 -21.06 -30.30 14.33
C GLU A 113 -20.77 -28.80 14.35
N TRP A 114 -21.67 -28.00 14.92
CA TRP A 114 -21.47 -26.56 15.08
C TRP A 114 -20.20 -26.23 15.87
N LYS A 115 -19.94 -26.96 16.97
CA LYS A 115 -18.69 -26.82 17.74
C LYS A 115 -17.47 -27.23 16.92
N ILE A 116 -17.57 -28.24 16.07
CA ILE A 116 -16.47 -28.66 15.18
C ILE A 116 -16.17 -27.56 14.16
N TYR A 117 -17.19 -26.99 13.52
CA TYR A 117 -17.02 -25.90 12.57
C TYR A 117 -16.41 -24.66 13.22
N ASN A 118 -16.86 -24.30 14.43
CA ASN A 118 -16.24 -23.20 15.17
C ASN A 118 -14.76 -23.47 15.46
N LYS A 119 -14.40 -24.69 15.88
CA LYS A 119 -12.98 -25.05 16.09
C LYS A 119 -12.17 -24.97 14.79
N GLN A 120 -12.75 -25.36 13.65
CA GLN A 120 -12.08 -25.23 12.35
C GLN A 120 -11.88 -23.77 11.97
N LEU A 121 -12.87 -22.92 12.20
CA LEU A 121 -12.77 -21.47 11.99
C LEU A 121 -11.67 -20.86 12.88
N ASP A 122 -11.62 -21.22 14.15
CA ASP A 122 -10.57 -20.76 15.08
C ASP A 122 -9.18 -21.24 14.65
N ALA A 123 -9.06 -22.48 14.17
CA ALA A 123 -7.79 -23.01 13.65
C ALA A 123 -7.31 -22.23 12.40
N LEU A 124 -8.23 -21.90 11.49
CA LEU A 124 -7.92 -21.08 10.30
C LEU A 124 -7.51 -19.67 10.69
N ARG A 125 -8.21 -19.06 11.66
CA ARG A 125 -7.86 -17.74 12.19
C ARG A 125 -6.47 -17.74 12.82
N ASN A 126 -6.16 -18.71 13.67
CA ASN A 126 -4.85 -18.84 14.29
C ASN A 126 -3.73 -19.04 13.25
N LYS A 127 -4.00 -19.80 12.18
CA LYS A 127 -3.06 -19.98 11.07
C LYS A 127 -2.78 -18.65 10.33
N LEU A 128 -3.83 -17.86 10.08
CA LEU A 128 -3.71 -16.54 9.46
C LEU A 128 -2.91 -15.58 10.36
N ASP A 129 -3.22 -15.54 11.65
CA ASP A 129 -2.51 -14.70 12.62
C ASP A 129 -1.03 -15.07 12.72
N ALA A 130 -0.70 -16.36 12.70
CA ALA A 130 0.68 -16.84 12.64
C ALA A 130 1.40 -16.39 11.36
N GLU A 131 0.74 -16.45 10.21
CA GLU A 131 1.31 -15.98 8.95
C GLU A 131 1.54 -14.46 8.94
N ILE A 132 0.59 -13.68 9.47
CA ILE A 132 0.72 -12.23 9.63
C ILE A 132 1.94 -11.93 10.51
N LEU A 133 2.10 -12.62 11.64
CA LEU A 133 3.24 -12.42 12.53
C LEU A 133 4.57 -12.77 11.86
N LEU A 134 4.65 -13.86 11.11
CA LEU A 134 5.85 -14.24 10.35
C LEU A 134 6.20 -13.18 9.30
N ARG A 135 5.20 -12.69 8.55
CA ARG A 135 5.41 -11.64 7.56
C ARG A 135 5.85 -10.32 8.20
N LYS A 136 5.28 -9.94 9.35
CA LYS A 136 5.70 -8.76 10.11
C LYS A 136 7.16 -8.87 10.55
N ARG A 137 7.57 -10.00 11.15
CA ARG A 137 8.99 -10.22 11.52
C ARG A 137 9.92 -10.10 10.32
N LYS A 138 9.57 -10.72 9.19
CA LYS A 138 10.37 -10.61 7.96
C LYS A 138 10.50 -9.16 7.48
N ILE A 139 9.44 -8.36 7.57
CA ILE A 139 9.49 -6.93 7.24
C ILE A 139 10.40 -6.19 8.22
N ASP A 140 10.30 -6.48 9.51
CA ASP A 140 11.15 -5.86 10.54
C ASP A 140 12.63 -6.21 10.33
N ASP A 141 12.95 -7.48 10.04
CA ASP A 141 14.30 -7.93 9.73
C ASP A 141 14.87 -7.20 8.50
N LEU A 142 14.10 -7.10 7.41
CA LEU A 142 14.49 -6.34 6.21
C LEU A 142 14.69 -4.85 6.50
N ASN A 143 13.86 -4.26 7.37
CA ASN A 143 14.00 -2.86 7.76
C ASN A 143 15.24 -2.64 8.63
N ILE A 144 15.57 -3.58 9.52
CA ILE A 144 16.81 -3.55 10.30
C ILE A 144 18.01 -3.62 9.36
N GLU A 145 18.03 -4.58 8.43
CA GLU A 145 19.09 -4.74 7.43
C GLU A 145 19.29 -3.46 6.63
N ARG A 146 18.23 -2.94 5.99
CA ARG A 146 18.28 -1.68 5.23
C ARG A 146 18.78 -0.50 6.06
N LYS A 147 18.38 -0.43 7.33
CA LYS A 147 18.83 0.63 8.23
C LYS A 147 20.33 0.50 8.53
N THR A 148 20.83 -0.72 8.76
CA THR A 148 22.25 -0.95 8.98
C THR A 148 23.10 -0.63 7.76
N GLU A 149 22.68 -1.06 6.57
CA GLU A 149 23.35 -0.74 5.31
C GLU A 149 23.37 0.76 5.07
N SER A 150 22.22 1.43 5.21
CA SER A 150 22.12 2.88 5.10
C SER A 150 23.15 3.55 6.02
N GLN A 151 23.18 3.18 7.31
CA GLN A 151 24.10 3.76 8.28
C GLN A 151 25.58 3.55 7.92
N GLN A 152 25.94 2.40 7.35
CA GLN A 152 27.30 2.16 6.85
C GLN A 152 27.64 3.08 5.68
N PHE A 153 26.72 3.23 4.71
CA PHE A 153 26.88 4.17 3.61
C PHE A 153 27.02 5.61 4.09
N LYS A 154 26.26 6.02 5.11
CA LYS A 154 26.37 7.36 5.70
C LYS A 154 27.78 7.68 6.14
N GLN A 155 28.43 6.76 6.88
CA GLN A 155 29.78 6.98 7.37
C GLN A 155 30.78 7.20 6.24
N ILE A 156 30.60 6.48 5.12
CA ILE A 156 31.42 6.63 3.92
C ILE A 156 31.16 7.99 3.26
N ILE A 157 29.89 8.38 3.11
CA ILE A 157 29.51 9.67 2.51
C ILE A 157 30.05 10.83 3.36
N ASP A 158 29.90 10.77 4.68
CA ASP A 158 30.38 11.80 5.61
C ASP A 158 31.91 11.92 5.49
N PHE A 159 32.64 10.80 5.49
CA PHE A 159 34.10 10.80 5.30
C PHE A 159 34.53 11.39 3.95
N LEU A 160 33.87 11.00 2.85
CA LEU A 160 34.18 11.51 1.52
C LEU A 160 33.88 13.01 1.41
N THR A 161 32.78 13.46 2.01
CA THR A 161 32.38 14.87 2.05
C THR A 161 33.38 15.70 2.84
N ASP A 162 33.80 15.24 4.02
CA ASP A 162 34.81 15.90 4.82
C ASP A 162 36.16 15.96 4.10
N LYS A 163 36.57 14.87 3.46
CA LYS A 163 37.80 14.81 2.66
C LYS A 163 37.74 15.77 1.47
N TRP A 164 36.60 15.84 0.79
CA TRP A 164 36.35 16.76 -0.32
C TRP A 164 36.44 18.22 0.14
N ILE A 165 35.74 18.56 1.23
CA ILE A 165 35.78 19.91 1.81
C ILE A 165 37.20 20.28 2.24
N SER A 166 37.91 19.37 2.90
CA SER A 166 39.29 19.58 3.34
C SER A 166 40.23 19.85 2.16
N LYS A 167 40.14 19.03 1.10
CA LYS A 167 40.96 19.21 -0.11
C LYS A 167 40.62 20.48 -0.87
N ASN A 168 39.35 20.86 -0.96
CA ASN A 168 38.97 22.14 -1.55
C ASN A 168 39.49 23.33 -0.73
N LYS A 169 39.42 23.26 0.60
CA LYS A 169 40.02 24.29 1.47
C LYS A 169 41.53 24.38 1.28
N GLU A 170 42.22 23.25 1.18
CA GLU A 170 43.66 23.21 0.91
C GLU A 170 44.01 23.87 -0.43
N LEU A 171 43.29 23.55 -1.51
CA LEU A 171 43.49 24.16 -2.82
C LEU A 171 43.22 25.66 -2.82
N VAL A 172 42.14 26.10 -2.16
CA VAL A 172 41.82 27.53 -2.02
C VAL A 172 42.90 28.24 -1.21
N ASN A 173 43.39 27.64 -0.12
CA ASN A 173 44.46 28.22 0.69
C ASN A 173 45.77 28.34 -0.11
N ILE A 174 46.14 27.33 -0.90
CA ILE A 174 47.30 27.39 -1.80
C ILE A 174 47.14 28.53 -2.81
N GLY A 175 45.94 28.68 -3.40
CA GLY A 175 45.64 29.78 -4.33
C GLY A 175 45.76 31.16 -3.67
N VAL A 176 45.26 31.31 -2.44
CA VAL A 176 45.37 32.55 -1.66
C VAL A 176 46.83 32.86 -1.31
N GLU A 177 47.62 31.87 -0.90
CA GLU A 177 49.05 32.06 -0.60
C GLU A 177 49.86 32.43 -1.85
N TYR A 178 49.55 31.83 -3.01
CA TYR A 178 50.17 32.21 -4.27
C TYR A 178 49.85 33.66 -4.65
N ALA A 179 48.59 34.06 -4.55
CA ALA A 179 48.16 35.44 -4.81
C ALA A 179 48.85 36.45 -3.88
N LYS A 180 49.03 36.13 -2.58
CA LYS A 180 49.78 36.97 -1.63
C LYS A 180 51.25 37.10 -2.00
N GLN A 181 51.90 36.01 -2.41
CA GLN A 181 53.30 36.04 -2.84
C GLN A 181 53.49 36.86 -4.12
N GLU A 182 52.53 36.81 -5.04
CA GLU A 182 52.55 37.62 -6.25
C GLU A 182 52.40 39.11 -5.93
N LEU A 183 51.49 39.48 -5.03
CA LEU A 183 51.35 40.87 -4.55
C LEU A 183 52.62 41.38 -3.88
N GLN A 184 53.25 40.59 -3.00
CA GLN A 184 54.52 40.97 -2.36
C GLN A 184 55.67 41.15 -3.36
N LYS A 185 55.70 40.37 -4.45
CA LYS A 185 56.68 40.57 -5.52
C LYS A 185 56.44 41.90 -6.24
N MET A 186 55.19 42.22 -6.58
CA MET A 186 54.85 43.50 -7.21
C MET A 186 55.17 44.70 -6.31
N GLU A 187 55.00 44.59 -4.99
CA GLU A 187 55.40 45.62 -4.01
C GLU A 187 56.93 45.80 -3.95
N ASN A 188 57.70 44.71 -3.93
CA ASN A 188 59.17 44.81 -3.92
C ASN A 188 59.76 45.35 -5.24
N ASP A 189 59.12 45.05 -6.37
CA ASP A 189 59.51 45.55 -7.69
C ASP A 189 59.16 47.05 -7.89
N THR A 190 58.29 47.61 -7.05
CA THR A 190 57.94 49.05 -7.06
C THR A 190 58.79 49.88 -6.11
N GLU A 191 59.43 49.30 -5.10
CA GLU A 191 60.41 50.00 -4.22
C GLU A 191 61.84 50.05 -4.79
N THR A 192 62.13 49.31 -5.87
CA THR A 192 63.47 49.24 -6.51
C THR A 192 63.62 50.05 -7.81
N ASN A 193 62.61 50.84 -8.18
CA ASN A 193 62.67 51.87 -9.23
C ASN A 193 62.40 53.26 -8.65
#